data_AF-A0AB37E6I6-F1
#
_entry.id   AF-A0AB37E6I6-F1
#
_cell.length_a   1.000
_cell.length_b   1.000
_cell.length_c   1.000
_cell.angle_alpha   90.00
_cell.angle_beta   90.00
_cell.angle_gamma   90.00
#
_symmetry.space_group_name_H-M   'P 1'
#
loop_
_entity.id
_entity.type
_entity.pdbx_description
1 polymer ?
#
loop_
_entity_poly.entity_id
_entity_poly.type
_entity_poly.pdbx_seq_one_letter_code
_entity_poly.pdbx_strand_id
1 'polypeptide(L)'
;MTTLLYGRPPVVFDPPGTGAGGAIQTSPLIPGSTALETVPEGSVDDVMIYAPPGVLERRYALALALRALKVGGRLDVMALKDKGGSRLKKELTGFGVEVGETAKAHHRRCIVIKPETLTGIDEAIAEGAPRIVPGLEAWSQPGVFAWDRIDAGSALLAQHMPALKGAGVDLGCGYGALATVALRSAAVTSLRLIDLDRRAVEAARKNVEDPRVSIEWADVRTMTADGELNFVVSNPPFHDGGAEDRRLGQAFIRKAAELLKKGGVAWIVANRHLPYEAELNTAFNRVRLVADAGGYKLFEAVK
;
A
#
# COMPACT_ATOMS: atom_id res chain seq x y z
N MET A 1 -15.80 3.14 25.84
CA MET A 1 -15.76 2.05 24.85
C MET A 1 -14.74 2.44 23.82
N THR A 2 -13.61 1.75 23.78
CA THR A 2 -12.53 2.03 22.83
C THR A 2 -12.71 1.12 21.62
N THR A 3 -12.90 1.73 20.45
CA THR A 3 -13.14 1.01 19.20
C THR A 3 -12.01 1.26 18.21
N LEU A 4 -11.52 0.20 17.56
CA LEU A 4 -10.62 0.33 16.42
C LEU A 4 -11.39 0.18 15.11
N LEU A 5 -10.98 0.94 14.10
CA LEU A 5 -11.41 0.78 12.72
C LEU A 5 -10.19 0.48 11.85
N TYR A 6 -10.23 -0.61 11.09
CA TYR A 6 -9.22 -0.96 10.11
C TYR A 6 -9.81 -0.90 8.70
N GLY A 7 -9.25 -0.02 7.87
CA GLY A 7 -9.65 0.17 6.48
C GLY A 7 -10.81 1.16 6.34
N ARG A 8 -11.54 1.06 5.22
CA ARG A 8 -12.72 1.88 4.90
C ARG A 8 -13.90 0.97 4.58
N PRO A 9 -14.57 0.37 5.58
CA PRO A 9 -15.73 -0.47 5.34
C PRO A 9 -16.82 0.31 4.59
N PRO A 10 -17.58 -0.35 3.70
CA PRO A 10 -18.74 0.28 3.06
C PRO A 10 -19.79 0.76 4.07
N VAL A 11 -20.44 1.89 3.78
CA VAL A 11 -21.46 2.53 4.66
C VAL A 11 -22.58 1.57 5.07
N VAL A 12 -22.91 0.59 4.23
CA VAL A 12 -23.94 -0.44 4.50
C VAL A 12 -23.63 -1.34 5.73
N PHE A 13 -22.41 -1.26 6.27
CA PHE A 13 -21.99 -1.94 7.50
C PHE A 13 -21.96 -1.03 8.74
N ASP A 14 -22.39 0.22 8.59
CA ASP A 14 -22.46 1.22 9.65
C ASP A 14 -21.12 1.41 10.38
N PRO A 15 -20.02 1.72 9.64
CA PRO A 15 -18.71 1.89 10.25
C PRO A 15 -18.73 3.05 11.26
N PRO A 16 -18.06 2.90 12.42
CA PRO A 16 -17.97 3.99 13.39
C PRO A 16 -17.23 5.19 12.80
N GLY A 17 -17.64 6.41 13.19
CA GLY A 17 -16.91 7.63 12.81
C GLY A 17 -15.52 7.67 13.44
N THR A 18 -14.56 8.33 12.80
CA THR A 18 -13.14 8.39 13.24
C THR A 18 -12.71 9.76 13.78
N GLY A 19 -13.67 10.61 14.18
CA GLY A 19 -13.41 11.95 14.74
C GLY A 19 -13.08 11.92 16.23
N ALA A 20 -13.06 13.09 16.89
CA ALA A 20 -12.88 13.19 18.33
C ALA A 20 -13.97 12.38 19.07
N GLY A 21 -13.55 11.43 19.92
CA GLY A 21 -14.45 10.49 20.59
C GLY A 21 -14.97 9.33 19.71
N GLY A 22 -14.50 9.22 18.47
CA GLY A 22 -14.80 8.13 17.54
C GLY A 22 -13.80 6.97 17.61
N ALA A 23 -13.91 6.04 16.65
CA ALA A 23 -13.00 4.91 16.53
C ALA A 23 -11.59 5.35 16.11
N ILE A 24 -10.57 4.68 16.67
CA ILE A 24 -9.18 4.88 16.31
C ILE A 24 -8.95 4.19 14.97
N GLN A 25 -8.62 4.96 13.93
CA GLN A 25 -8.26 4.41 12.63
C GLN A 25 -6.87 3.76 12.69
N THR A 26 -6.75 2.54 12.15
CA THR A 26 -5.55 1.70 12.23
C THR A 26 -5.03 1.17 10.90
N SER A 27 -5.66 1.52 9.78
CA SER A 27 -5.23 1.09 8.46
C SER A 27 -3.84 1.65 8.08
N PRO A 28 -2.90 0.82 7.59
CA PRO A 28 -1.64 1.31 7.03
C PRO A 28 -1.84 2.09 5.72
N LEU A 29 -3.02 2.01 5.09
CA LEU A 29 -3.35 2.70 3.84
C LEU A 29 -4.05 4.06 4.07
N ILE A 30 -4.09 4.55 5.31
CA ILE A 30 -4.70 5.84 5.64
C ILE A 30 -3.68 6.69 6.42
N PRO A 31 -3.04 7.67 5.77
CA PRO A 31 -2.07 8.55 6.40
C PRO A 31 -2.55 9.15 7.73
N GLY A 32 -1.66 9.14 8.72
CA GLY A 32 -1.93 9.64 10.08
C GLY A 32 -2.62 8.63 11.02
N SER A 33 -2.94 7.43 10.53
CA SER A 33 -3.55 6.38 11.36
C SER A 33 -2.57 5.74 12.34
N THR A 34 -3.09 5.19 13.43
CA THR A 34 -2.30 4.45 14.41
C THR A 34 -1.85 3.10 13.84
N ALA A 35 -0.66 2.63 14.17
CA ALA A 35 -0.21 1.30 13.76
C ALA A 35 -0.92 0.22 14.60
N LEU A 36 -1.67 -0.68 13.97
CA LEU A 36 -2.42 -1.73 14.68
C LEU A 36 -1.50 -2.61 15.54
N GLU A 37 -0.29 -2.87 15.06
CA GLU A 37 0.75 -3.65 15.75
C GLU A 37 1.28 -2.99 17.02
N THR A 38 1.09 -1.68 17.19
CA THR A 38 1.46 -0.93 18.40
C THR A 38 0.34 -0.83 19.44
N VAL A 39 -0.88 -1.27 19.09
CA VAL A 39 -2.00 -1.25 20.04
C VAL A 39 -1.75 -2.27 21.15
N PRO A 40 -1.83 -1.88 22.44
CA PRO A 40 -1.59 -2.79 23.55
C PRO A 40 -2.59 -3.95 23.57
N GLU A 41 -2.13 -5.11 24.03
CA GLU A 41 -2.98 -6.29 24.21
C GLU A 41 -4.11 -6.02 25.20
N GLY A 42 -5.31 -6.52 24.91
CA GLY A 42 -6.45 -6.41 25.83
C GLY A 42 -6.89 -4.97 26.15
N SER A 43 -6.60 -4.01 25.27
CA SER A 43 -6.83 -2.58 25.53
C SER A 43 -8.13 -2.03 24.93
N VAL A 44 -8.74 -2.73 23.97
CA VAL A 44 -9.93 -2.24 23.25
C VAL A 44 -11.16 -3.11 23.43
N ASP A 45 -12.34 -2.51 23.33
CA ASP A 45 -13.63 -3.18 23.52
C ASP A 45 -14.18 -3.75 22.20
N ASP A 46 -13.94 -3.04 21.09
CA ASP A 46 -14.44 -3.41 19.76
C ASP A 46 -13.40 -3.16 18.67
N VAL A 47 -13.43 -3.99 17.63
CA VAL A 47 -12.66 -3.79 16.41
C VAL A 47 -13.52 -4.07 15.20
N MET A 48 -13.60 -3.12 14.26
CA MET A 48 -14.19 -3.34 12.94
C MET A 48 -13.08 -3.38 11.87
N ILE A 49 -13.07 -4.41 11.03
CA ILE A 49 -12.04 -4.62 10.00
C ILE A 49 -12.68 -4.79 8.64
N TYR A 50 -12.35 -3.89 7.72
CA TYR A 50 -12.46 -4.20 6.30
C TYR A 50 -11.20 -4.96 5.86
N ALA A 51 -11.33 -6.28 5.79
CA ALA A 51 -10.19 -7.18 5.75
C ALA A 51 -9.48 -7.11 4.38
N PRO A 52 -8.14 -7.06 4.37
CA PRO A 52 -7.40 -6.97 3.13
C PRO A 52 -7.46 -8.27 2.32
N PRO A 53 -7.22 -8.22 1.01
CA PRO A 53 -7.35 -9.37 0.12
C PRO A 53 -6.20 -10.39 0.28
N GLY A 54 -4.99 -9.94 0.63
CA GLY A 54 -3.81 -10.80 0.80
C GLY A 54 -3.98 -11.78 1.97
N VAL A 55 -3.59 -13.04 1.80
CA VAL A 55 -3.80 -14.07 2.84
C VAL A 55 -2.98 -13.80 4.10
N LEU A 56 -1.66 -13.63 3.96
CA LEU A 56 -0.78 -13.33 5.09
C LEU A 56 -1.12 -11.98 5.72
N GLU A 57 -1.35 -10.96 4.89
CA GLU A 57 -1.77 -9.63 5.32
C GLU A 57 -3.07 -9.66 6.14
N ARG A 58 -4.06 -10.41 5.67
CA ARG A 58 -5.35 -10.53 6.37
C ARG A 58 -5.19 -11.28 7.68
N ARG A 59 -4.51 -12.43 7.68
CA ARG A 59 -4.26 -13.19 8.90
C ARG A 59 -3.52 -12.36 9.95
N TYR A 60 -2.55 -11.56 9.52
CA TYR A 60 -1.84 -10.61 10.36
C TYR A 60 -2.77 -9.58 11.01
N ALA A 61 -3.59 -8.89 10.21
CA ALA A 61 -4.54 -7.89 10.71
C ALA A 61 -5.58 -8.51 11.67
N LEU A 62 -6.09 -9.70 11.36
CA LEU A 62 -7.04 -10.43 12.22
C LEU A 62 -6.39 -10.82 13.56
N ALA A 63 -5.18 -11.37 13.53
CA ALA A 63 -4.47 -11.78 14.74
C ALA A 63 -4.13 -10.58 15.64
N LEU A 64 -3.65 -9.47 15.07
CA LEU A 64 -3.39 -8.24 15.82
C LEU A 64 -4.66 -7.66 16.46
N ALA A 65 -5.79 -7.69 15.75
CA ALA A 65 -7.06 -7.23 16.29
C ALA A 65 -7.56 -8.12 17.43
N LEU A 66 -7.46 -9.44 17.28
CA LEU A 66 -7.75 -10.38 18.36
C LEU A 66 -6.83 -10.17 19.56
N ARG A 67 -5.54 -9.86 19.36
CA ARG A 67 -4.62 -9.49 20.44
C ARG A 67 -5.06 -8.21 21.15
N ALA A 68 -5.39 -7.16 20.40
CA ALA A 68 -5.80 -5.86 20.96
C ALA A 68 -7.11 -5.93 21.78
N LEU A 69 -8.06 -6.79 21.40
CA LEU A 69 -9.35 -6.92 22.08
C LEU A 69 -9.23 -7.43 23.51
N LYS A 70 -10.07 -6.92 24.41
CA LYS A 70 -10.35 -7.54 25.71
C LYS A 70 -11.07 -8.88 25.52
N VAL A 71 -10.91 -9.80 26.47
CA VAL A 71 -11.81 -10.97 26.57
C VAL A 71 -13.26 -10.47 26.66
N GLY A 72 -14.16 -11.08 25.88
CA GLY A 72 -15.54 -10.63 25.72
C GLY A 72 -15.74 -9.47 24.73
N GLY A 73 -14.65 -8.87 24.23
CA GLY A 73 -14.70 -7.82 23.22
C GLY A 73 -15.16 -8.32 21.85
N ARG A 74 -15.71 -7.42 21.03
CA ARG A 74 -16.33 -7.78 19.74
C ARG A 74 -15.40 -7.47 18.57
N LEU A 75 -15.19 -8.46 17.71
CA LEU A 75 -14.56 -8.30 16.41
C LEU A 75 -15.62 -8.40 15.30
N ASP A 76 -15.69 -7.39 14.44
CA ASP A 76 -16.60 -7.30 13.30
C ASP A 76 -15.78 -7.20 12.01
N VAL A 77 -15.71 -8.30 11.25
CA VAL A 77 -14.85 -8.39 10.06
C VAL A 77 -15.71 -8.50 8.83
N MET A 78 -15.41 -7.73 7.78
CA MET A 78 -16.00 -7.92 6.47
C MET A 78 -14.97 -7.85 5.35
N ALA A 79 -15.23 -8.59 4.28
CA ALA A 79 -14.51 -8.49 3.01
C ALA A 79 -15.40 -8.94 1.86
N LEU A 80 -15.13 -8.46 0.65
CA LEU A 80 -15.78 -8.94 -0.57
C LEU A 80 -15.61 -10.47 -0.67
N LYS A 81 -16.67 -11.17 -1.08
CA LYS A 81 -16.72 -12.64 -1.14
C LYS A 81 -15.54 -13.23 -1.93
N ASP A 82 -15.21 -12.60 -3.05
CA ASP A 82 -14.14 -12.97 -3.97
C ASP A 82 -12.76 -12.39 -3.60
N LYS A 83 -12.71 -11.39 -2.72
CA LYS A 83 -11.47 -10.79 -2.19
C LYS A 83 -11.19 -11.18 -0.75
N GLY A 84 -11.21 -12.49 -0.49
CA GLY A 84 -10.85 -13.05 0.83
C GLY A 84 -12.03 -13.27 1.77
N GLY A 85 -13.19 -12.67 1.53
CA GLY A 85 -14.39 -12.82 2.37
C GLY A 85 -14.82 -14.27 2.57
N SER A 86 -14.76 -15.08 1.51
CA SER A 86 -15.07 -16.53 1.58
C SER A 86 -14.14 -17.33 2.49
N ARG A 87 -12.97 -16.81 2.86
CA ARG A 87 -11.98 -17.47 3.73
C ARG A 87 -12.08 -17.02 5.20
N LEU A 88 -12.76 -15.90 5.47
CA LEU A 88 -12.81 -15.29 6.81
C LEU A 88 -13.23 -16.27 7.90
N LYS A 89 -14.34 -16.98 7.71
CA LYS A 89 -14.83 -17.93 8.71
C LYS A 89 -13.79 -19.00 9.04
N LYS A 90 -13.15 -19.58 8.02
CA LYS A 90 -12.12 -20.62 8.20
C LYS A 90 -10.89 -20.06 8.92
N GLU A 91 -10.42 -18.88 8.53
CA GLU A 91 -9.24 -18.24 9.13
C GLU A 91 -9.49 -17.87 10.60
N LEU A 92 -10.64 -17.27 10.91
CA LEU A 92 -11.04 -16.95 12.28
C LEU A 92 -11.22 -18.20 13.12
N THR A 93 -11.94 -19.22 12.64
CA THR A 93 -12.09 -20.49 13.38
C THR A 93 -10.73 -21.13 13.67
N GLY A 94 -9.75 -20.97 12.77
CA GLY A 94 -8.37 -21.40 12.98
C GLY A 94 -7.64 -20.70 14.13
N PHE A 95 -8.15 -19.55 14.60
CA PHE A 95 -7.67 -18.87 15.81
C PHE A 95 -8.36 -19.35 17.10
N GLY A 96 -9.20 -20.38 17.02
CA GLY A 96 -9.92 -20.93 18.18
C GLY A 96 -11.16 -20.13 18.58
N VAL A 97 -11.71 -19.30 17.69
CA VAL A 97 -12.90 -18.49 17.98
C VAL A 97 -14.17 -19.03 17.35
N GLU A 98 -15.31 -18.84 18.02
CA GLU A 98 -16.62 -19.05 17.43
C GLU A 98 -16.99 -17.88 16.50
N VAL A 99 -17.52 -18.21 15.32
CA VAL A 99 -17.77 -17.23 14.25
C VAL A 99 -19.23 -17.22 13.83
N GLY A 100 -19.92 -16.12 14.10
CA GLY A 100 -21.20 -15.80 13.48
C GLY A 100 -21.00 -15.22 12.09
N GLU A 101 -21.55 -15.84 11.04
CA GLU A 101 -21.32 -15.42 9.66
C GLU A 101 -22.61 -15.00 8.95
N THR A 102 -22.56 -13.87 8.25
CA THR A 102 -23.63 -13.38 7.39
C THR A 102 -23.07 -12.93 6.04
N ALA A 103 -23.96 -12.71 5.06
CA ALA A 103 -23.60 -12.11 3.78
C ALA A 103 -24.47 -10.88 3.51
N LYS A 104 -23.86 -9.80 3.03
CA LYS A 104 -24.54 -8.55 2.68
C LYS A 104 -23.73 -7.83 1.60
N ALA A 105 -24.39 -7.25 0.59
CA ALA A 105 -23.74 -6.42 -0.44
C ALA A 105 -22.46 -7.05 -1.06
N HIS A 106 -22.53 -8.33 -1.45
CA HIS A 106 -21.40 -9.13 -1.98
C HIS A 106 -20.23 -9.37 -1.02
N HIS A 107 -20.36 -9.02 0.26
CA HIS A 107 -19.37 -9.31 1.30
C HIS A 107 -19.77 -10.51 2.13
N ARG A 108 -18.76 -11.15 2.73
CA ARG A 108 -18.93 -11.98 3.91
C ARG A 108 -18.61 -11.13 5.13
N ARG A 109 -19.47 -11.21 6.14
CA ARG A 109 -19.29 -10.54 7.43
C ARG A 109 -19.23 -11.60 8.53
N CYS A 110 -18.19 -11.55 9.34
CA CYS A 110 -17.95 -12.43 10.47
C CYS A 110 -17.95 -11.62 11.76
N ILE A 111 -18.75 -12.04 12.73
CA ILE A 111 -18.78 -11.50 14.09
C ILE A 111 -18.18 -12.52 15.02
N VAL A 112 -17.27 -12.07 15.87
CA VAL A 112 -16.58 -12.87 16.88
C VAL A 112 -16.65 -12.13 18.21
N ILE A 113 -16.89 -12.87 19.29
CA ILE A 113 -16.65 -12.40 20.66
C ILE A 113 -15.36 -13.07 21.12
N LYS A 114 -14.36 -12.28 21.56
CA LYS A 114 -13.05 -12.81 21.93
C LYS A 114 -13.19 -13.75 23.15
N PRO A 115 -12.81 -15.03 23.03
CA PRO A 115 -12.77 -15.96 24.17
C PRO A 115 -11.55 -15.69 25.06
N GLU A 116 -11.45 -16.41 26.19
CA GLU A 116 -10.28 -16.36 27.07
C GLU A 116 -9.00 -16.90 26.41
N THR A 117 -9.13 -17.89 25.53
CA THR A 117 -8.00 -18.57 24.89
C THR A 117 -8.08 -18.46 23.38
N LEU A 118 -6.94 -18.14 22.76
CA LEU A 118 -6.75 -18.08 21.32
C LEU A 118 -5.68 -19.08 20.90
N THR A 119 -5.69 -19.51 19.65
CA THR A 119 -4.68 -20.41 19.07
C THR A 119 -4.05 -19.74 17.86
N GLY A 120 -2.76 -19.95 17.59
CA GLY A 120 -2.18 -19.60 16.28
C GLY A 120 -2.01 -18.10 15.99
N ILE A 121 -2.28 -17.21 16.95
CA ILE A 121 -2.23 -15.76 16.73
C ILE A 121 -0.80 -15.24 16.64
N ASP A 122 0.12 -15.76 17.46
CA ASP A 122 1.52 -15.32 17.46
C ASP A 122 2.23 -15.76 16.19
N GLU A 123 1.93 -16.97 15.70
CA GLU A 123 2.42 -17.46 14.43
C GLU A 123 1.92 -16.61 13.27
N ALA A 124 0.63 -16.25 13.25
CA ALA A 124 0.09 -15.37 12.21
C ALA A 124 0.68 -13.95 12.27
N ILE A 125 0.98 -13.45 13.48
CA ILE A 125 1.68 -12.17 13.65
C ILE A 125 3.10 -12.26 13.09
N ALA A 126 3.86 -13.31 13.43
CA ALA A 126 5.20 -13.53 12.91
C ALA A 126 5.21 -13.70 11.37
N GLU A 127 4.28 -14.48 10.83
CA GLU A 127 4.10 -14.71 9.39
C GLU A 127 3.71 -13.45 8.60
N GLY A 128 3.13 -12.44 9.24
CA GLY A 128 2.76 -11.17 8.62
C GLY A 128 3.67 -9.99 8.96
N ALA A 129 4.65 -10.17 9.86
CA ALA A 129 5.54 -9.11 10.29
C ALA A 129 6.54 -8.68 9.20
N PRO A 130 7.05 -7.43 9.25
CA PRO A 130 8.15 -6.98 8.40
C PRO A 130 9.39 -7.86 8.58
N ARG A 131 10.09 -8.15 7.48
CA ARG A 131 11.34 -8.94 7.50
C ARG A 131 12.24 -8.57 6.32
N ILE A 132 13.52 -8.96 6.41
CA ILE A 132 14.37 -9.05 5.22
C ILE A 132 13.89 -10.26 4.42
N VAL A 133 13.51 -10.03 3.16
CA VAL A 133 12.95 -11.08 2.29
C VAL A 133 14.08 -11.73 1.47
N PRO A 134 14.29 -13.05 1.58
CA PRO A 134 15.27 -13.76 0.77
C PRO A 134 15.03 -13.57 -0.73
N GLY A 135 16.07 -13.28 -1.50
CA GLY A 135 15.99 -13.01 -2.94
C GLY A 135 15.67 -11.55 -3.30
N LEU A 136 15.10 -10.78 -2.38
CA LEU A 136 15.11 -9.32 -2.43
C LEU A 136 16.33 -8.74 -1.71
N GLU A 137 16.78 -9.40 -0.64
CA GLU A 137 17.80 -8.91 0.30
C GLU A 137 17.47 -7.51 0.84
N ALA A 138 16.17 -7.24 1.02
CA ALA A 138 15.62 -5.96 1.46
C ALA A 138 14.48 -6.17 2.46
N TRP A 139 14.27 -5.21 3.35
CA TRP A 139 13.10 -5.15 4.22
C TRP A 139 11.82 -5.02 3.39
N SER A 140 10.83 -5.81 3.73
CA SER A 140 9.50 -5.79 3.12
C SER A 140 8.48 -6.44 4.08
N GLN A 141 7.21 -6.43 3.71
CA GLN A 141 6.14 -7.01 4.52
C GLN A 141 4.98 -7.51 3.66
N PRO A 142 4.35 -8.65 3.99
CA PRO A 142 3.10 -9.05 3.35
C PRO A 142 2.05 -7.94 3.32
N GLY A 143 1.52 -7.66 2.13
CA GLY A 143 0.60 -6.55 1.87
C GLY A 143 1.25 -5.40 1.09
N VAL A 144 2.58 -5.23 1.18
CA VAL A 144 3.33 -4.32 0.29
C VAL A 144 3.32 -4.86 -1.15
N PHE A 145 3.32 -3.97 -2.14
CA PHE A 145 3.40 -4.36 -3.55
C PHE A 145 4.67 -5.18 -3.82
N ALA A 146 4.48 -6.33 -4.49
CA ALA A 146 5.55 -7.29 -4.79
C ALA A 146 6.43 -7.61 -3.57
N TRP A 147 5.83 -7.74 -2.38
CA TRP A 147 6.58 -7.83 -1.13
C TRP A 147 7.61 -8.98 -1.07
N ASP A 148 7.42 -10.05 -1.84
CA ASP A 148 8.21 -11.28 -1.83
C ASP A 148 9.11 -11.46 -3.06
N ARG A 149 9.16 -10.50 -3.99
CA ARG A 149 9.89 -10.63 -5.26
C ARG A 149 10.16 -9.30 -5.94
N ILE A 150 11.09 -9.28 -6.90
CA ILE A 150 11.29 -8.11 -7.75
C ILE A 150 10.12 -8.06 -8.76
N ASP A 151 9.41 -6.93 -8.81
CA ASP A 151 8.39 -6.70 -9.83
C ASP A 151 9.03 -6.52 -11.22
N ALA A 152 8.46 -7.18 -12.24
CA ALA A 152 9.00 -7.15 -13.59
C ALA A 152 8.92 -5.75 -14.24
N GLY A 153 7.90 -4.96 -13.91
CA GLY A 153 7.78 -3.57 -14.35
C GLY A 153 8.85 -2.69 -13.71
N SER A 154 9.04 -2.79 -12.39
CA SER A 154 10.12 -2.09 -11.69
C SER A 154 11.51 -2.52 -12.21
N ALA A 155 11.72 -3.80 -12.50
CA ALA A 155 12.97 -4.29 -13.10
C ALA A 155 13.21 -3.70 -14.50
N LEU A 156 12.17 -3.66 -15.34
CA LEU A 156 12.25 -3.05 -16.68
C LEU A 156 12.62 -1.57 -16.60
N LEU A 157 12.00 -0.83 -15.68
CA LEU A 157 12.30 0.58 -15.43
C LEU A 157 13.74 0.74 -14.96
N ALA A 158 14.16 0.00 -13.94
CA ALA A 158 15.51 0.04 -13.40
C ALA A 158 16.60 -0.24 -14.45
N GLN A 159 16.36 -1.17 -15.38
CA GLN A 159 17.30 -1.53 -16.45
C GLN A 159 17.53 -0.39 -17.45
N HIS A 160 16.53 0.43 -17.70
CA HIS A 160 16.56 1.47 -18.74
C HIS A 160 16.65 2.89 -18.18
N MET A 161 16.56 3.05 -16.86
CA MET A 161 16.67 4.34 -16.19
C MET A 161 18.05 4.95 -16.46
N PRO A 162 18.13 6.17 -17.04
CA PRO A 162 19.41 6.82 -17.25
C PRO A 162 19.95 7.34 -15.90
N ALA A 163 21.20 7.82 -15.91
CA ALA A 163 21.69 8.61 -14.78
C ALA A 163 20.84 9.88 -14.61
N LEU A 164 20.04 9.91 -13.54
CA LEU A 164 19.15 11.04 -13.20
C LEU A 164 19.94 12.20 -12.60
N LYS A 165 19.38 13.42 -12.63
CA LYS A 165 20.04 14.62 -12.09
C LYS A 165 19.05 15.62 -11.50
N GLY A 166 19.49 16.34 -10.47
CA GLY A 166 18.69 17.34 -9.75
C GLY A 166 17.74 16.72 -8.74
N ALA A 167 16.66 17.44 -8.42
CA ALA A 167 15.65 17.02 -7.45
C ALA A 167 14.59 16.14 -8.13
N GLY A 168 14.16 15.06 -7.48
CA GLY A 168 13.10 14.22 -8.03
C GLY A 168 12.27 13.49 -6.97
N VAL A 169 11.36 12.66 -7.47
CA VAL A 169 10.41 11.89 -6.64
C VAL A 169 10.18 10.50 -7.22
N ASP A 170 10.04 9.51 -6.33
CA ASP A 170 9.53 8.17 -6.60
C ASP A 170 8.08 8.07 -6.07
N LEU A 171 7.11 8.01 -6.99
CA LEU A 171 5.68 7.95 -6.66
C LEU A 171 5.20 6.51 -6.61
N GLY A 172 4.69 6.08 -5.46
CA GLY A 172 4.38 4.67 -5.18
C GLY A 172 5.67 3.89 -4.98
N CYS A 173 6.56 4.39 -4.12
CA CYS A 173 7.94 3.92 -4.00
C CYS A 173 8.06 2.47 -3.49
N GLY A 174 7.00 1.90 -2.92
CA GLY A 174 7.03 0.57 -2.33
C GLY A 174 8.10 0.47 -1.25
N TYR A 175 8.85 -0.63 -1.25
CA TYR A 175 9.99 -0.80 -0.33
C TYR A 175 11.26 -0.04 -0.77
N GLY A 176 11.18 0.86 -1.76
CA GLY A 176 12.28 1.73 -2.20
C GLY A 176 13.18 1.17 -3.31
N ALA A 177 12.76 0.12 -4.03
CA ALA A 177 13.57 -0.54 -5.05
C ALA A 177 14.12 0.43 -6.11
N LEU A 178 13.24 1.26 -6.70
CA LEU A 178 13.63 2.19 -7.78
C LEU A 178 14.49 3.35 -7.25
N ALA A 179 14.26 3.79 -6.02
CA ALA A 179 15.09 4.78 -5.37
C ALA A 179 16.56 4.34 -5.27
N THR A 180 16.84 3.07 -4.92
CA THR A 180 18.23 2.57 -4.86
C THR A 180 18.95 2.66 -6.20
N VAL A 181 18.22 2.58 -7.32
CA VAL A 181 18.77 2.70 -8.67
C VAL A 181 18.96 4.16 -9.05
N ALA A 182 17.95 5.02 -8.78
CA ALA A 182 18.02 6.45 -9.04
C ALA A 182 19.21 7.11 -8.33
N LEU A 183 19.46 6.73 -7.07
CA LEU A 183 20.51 7.30 -6.22
C LEU A 183 21.93 6.88 -6.62
N ARG A 184 22.12 5.92 -7.52
CA ARG A 184 23.43 5.59 -8.11
C ARG A 184 24.04 6.79 -8.83
N SER A 185 23.21 7.71 -9.31
CA SER A 185 23.69 8.97 -9.88
C SER A 185 24.02 9.96 -8.76
N ALA A 186 25.29 10.35 -8.66
CA ALA A 186 25.75 11.42 -7.78
C ALA A 186 25.16 12.79 -8.14
N ALA A 187 24.61 12.95 -9.36
CA ALA A 187 23.98 14.19 -9.79
C ALA A 187 22.55 14.37 -9.25
N VAL A 188 21.95 13.36 -8.63
CA VAL A 188 20.70 13.51 -7.87
C VAL A 188 20.99 14.31 -6.62
N THR A 189 20.32 15.46 -6.47
CA THR A 189 20.51 16.39 -5.34
C THR A 189 19.55 16.11 -4.20
N SER A 190 18.34 15.63 -4.51
CA SER A 190 17.34 15.19 -3.53
C SER A 190 16.38 14.19 -4.18
N LEU A 191 15.87 13.26 -3.38
CA LEU A 191 14.88 12.28 -3.84
C LEU A 191 13.79 12.10 -2.77
N ARG A 192 12.55 12.42 -3.14
CA ARG A 192 11.37 12.17 -2.31
C ARG A 192 10.82 10.77 -2.61
N LEU A 193 10.52 9.99 -1.59
CA LEU A 193 9.86 8.68 -1.72
C LEU A 193 8.47 8.80 -1.12
N ILE A 194 7.44 8.48 -1.90
CA ILE A 194 6.06 8.68 -1.48
C ILE A 194 5.27 7.41 -1.70
N ASP A 195 4.60 6.94 -0.66
CA ASP A 195 3.69 5.81 -0.76
C ASP A 195 2.48 5.99 0.17
N LEU A 196 1.35 5.43 -0.25
CA LEU A 196 0.12 5.40 0.53
C LEU A 196 0.18 4.37 1.66
N ASP A 197 1.02 3.34 1.50
CA ASP A 197 1.17 2.25 2.47
C ASP A 197 2.28 2.58 3.48
N ARG A 198 1.90 2.74 4.76
CA ARG A 198 2.83 2.93 5.87
C ARG A 198 3.91 1.85 5.92
N ARG A 199 3.54 0.60 5.62
CA ARG A 199 4.47 -0.55 5.65
C ARG A 199 5.54 -0.44 4.57
N ALA A 200 5.15 0.05 3.38
CA ALA A 200 6.06 0.34 2.29
C ALA A 200 7.05 1.44 2.69
N VAL A 201 6.54 2.55 3.25
CA VAL A 201 7.35 3.66 3.76
C VAL A 201 8.33 3.21 4.87
N GLU A 202 7.89 2.38 5.81
CA GLU A 202 8.75 1.85 6.87
C GLU A 202 9.82 0.90 6.34
N ALA A 203 9.49 0.08 5.32
CA ALA A 203 10.46 -0.75 4.61
C ALA A 203 11.48 0.12 3.84
N ALA A 204 11.02 1.12 3.09
CA ALA A 204 11.87 2.03 2.35
C ALA A 204 12.86 2.79 3.25
N ARG A 205 12.44 3.22 4.45
CA ARG A 205 13.34 3.84 5.44
C ARG A 205 14.51 2.93 5.85
N LYS A 206 14.29 1.62 5.90
CA LYS A 206 15.34 0.65 6.24
C LYS A 206 16.21 0.27 5.03
N ASN A 207 15.66 0.36 3.82
CA ASN A 207 16.34 -0.07 2.60
C ASN A 207 17.12 1.05 1.91
N VAL A 208 16.75 2.32 2.16
CA VAL A 208 17.30 3.48 1.46
C VAL A 208 17.89 4.46 2.48
N GLU A 209 19.08 4.11 2.98
CA GLU A 209 19.86 4.94 3.88
C GLU A 209 20.75 5.91 3.09
N ASP A 210 20.16 6.98 2.57
CA ASP A 210 20.87 8.02 1.81
C ASP A 210 20.46 9.42 2.33
N PRO A 211 21.42 10.32 2.65
CA PRO A 211 21.10 11.65 3.19
C PRO A 211 20.33 12.56 2.23
N ARG A 212 20.25 12.22 0.94
CA ARG A 212 19.48 12.95 -0.07
C ARG A 212 17.99 12.60 -0.07
N VAL A 213 17.60 11.59 0.72
CA VAL A 213 16.25 11.03 0.70
C VAL A 213 15.36 11.61 1.79
N SER A 214 14.13 11.96 1.41
CA SER A 214 13.02 12.17 2.34
C SER A 214 11.88 11.22 1.99
N ILE A 215 11.19 10.69 3.01
CA ILE A 215 10.14 9.67 2.82
C ILE A 215 8.84 10.12 3.47
N GLU A 216 7.77 10.14 2.70
CA GLU A 216 6.45 10.64 3.07
C GLU A 216 5.39 9.52 2.97
N TRP A 217 4.65 9.31 4.07
CA TRP A 217 3.44 8.48 4.06
C TRP A 217 2.26 9.37 3.66
N ALA A 218 1.91 9.34 2.38
CA ALA A 218 0.95 10.26 1.80
C ALA A 218 0.22 9.66 0.58
N ASP A 219 -0.97 10.18 0.31
CA ASP A 219 -1.69 9.88 -0.92
C ASP A 219 -1.24 10.81 -2.04
N VAL A 220 -0.59 10.25 -3.06
CA VAL A 220 -0.13 10.97 -4.26
C VAL A 220 -1.24 11.83 -4.87
N ARG A 221 -2.50 11.38 -4.81
CA ARG A 221 -3.64 12.08 -5.41
C ARG A 221 -3.95 13.42 -4.72
N THR A 222 -3.63 13.53 -3.43
CA THR A 222 -3.94 14.73 -2.61
C THR A 222 -2.74 15.63 -2.39
N MET A 223 -1.58 15.26 -2.93
CA MET A 223 -0.37 16.06 -2.80
C MET A 223 -0.48 17.42 -3.49
N THR A 224 0.11 18.43 -2.87
CA THR A 224 0.42 19.70 -3.53
C THR A 224 1.53 19.49 -4.54
N ALA A 225 1.42 20.15 -5.68
CA ALA A 225 2.44 20.17 -6.71
C ALA A 225 2.93 21.61 -6.90
N ASP A 226 4.23 21.81 -6.75
CA ASP A 226 4.92 23.09 -6.90
C ASP A 226 5.53 23.27 -8.29
N GLY A 227 5.75 22.18 -9.03
CA GLY A 227 6.28 22.22 -10.39
C GLY A 227 7.79 22.44 -10.46
N GLU A 228 8.53 22.04 -9.42
CA GLU A 228 9.95 22.35 -9.28
C GLU A 228 10.88 21.15 -9.59
N LEU A 229 10.33 19.94 -9.74
CA LEU A 229 11.16 18.72 -9.85
C LEU A 229 11.78 18.55 -11.24
N ASN A 230 13.02 18.03 -11.25
CA ASN A 230 13.74 17.65 -12.46
C ASN A 230 13.24 16.32 -13.04
N PHE A 231 12.89 15.37 -12.18
CA PHE A 231 12.46 14.05 -12.61
C PHE A 231 11.41 13.41 -11.69
N VAL A 232 10.62 12.51 -12.27
CA VAL A 232 9.71 11.60 -11.57
C VAL A 232 10.04 10.18 -12.00
N VAL A 233 10.02 9.24 -11.06
CA VAL A 233 10.05 7.80 -11.31
C VAL A 233 8.76 7.22 -10.75
N SER A 234 8.11 6.30 -11.48
CA SER A 234 6.94 5.62 -10.95
C SER A 234 6.67 4.28 -11.63
N ASN A 235 6.30 3.30 -10.83
CA ASN A 235 5.54 2.12 -11.25
C ASN A 235 4.13 2.26 -10.65
N PRO A 236 3.20 2.97 -11.31
CA PRO A 236 1.93 3.32 -10.71
C PRO A 236 1.11 2.08 -10.34
N PRO A 237 0.37 2.12 -9.23
CA PRO A 237 -0.52 1.03 -8.87
C PRO A 237 -1.63 0.88 -9.92
N PHE A 238 -1.90 -0.37 -10.29
CA PHE A 238 -2.92 -0.75 -11.26
C PHE A 238 -4.12 -1.45 -10.61
N HIS A 239 -4.08 -1.70 -9.30
CA HIS A 239 -5.18 -2.26 -8.52
C HIS A 239 -5.48 -1.41 -7.28
N ASP A 240 -6.75 -1.08 -7.04
CA ASP A 240 -7.25 -0.57 -5.75
C ASP A 240 -8.27 -1.59 -5.21
N GLY A 241 -8.07 -2.08 -3.98
CA GLY A 241 -8.97 -3.07 -3.36
C GLY A 241 -9.16 -4.38 -4.15
N GLY A 242 -8.26 -4.70 -5.08
CA GLY A 242 -8.33 -5.89 -5.93
C GLY A 242 -9.13 -5.74 -7.24
N ALA A 243 -9.57 -4.53 -7.60
CA ALA A 243 -10.09 -4.22 -8.94
C ALA A 243 -9.05 -3.42 -9.74
N GLU A 244 -8.97 -3.63 -11.06
CA GLU A 244 -8.14 -2.80 -11.95
C GLU A 244 -8.64 -1.35 -11.91
N ASP A 245 -7.86 -0.42 -11.33
CA ASP A 245 -8.23 0.99 -11.25
C ASP A 245 -7.37 1.83 -12.20
N ARG A 246 -7.87 2.01 -13.42
CA ARG A 246 -7.26 2.86 -14.43
C ARG A 246 -7.17 4.32 -13.97
N ARG A 247 -8.13 4.80 -13.17
CA ARG A 247 -8.20 6.19 -12.72
C ARG A 247 -7.07 6.49 -11.74
N LEU A 248 -6.67 5.51 -10.93
CA LEU A 248 -5.55 5.65 -10.01
C LEU A 248 -4.23 5.87 -10.77
N GLY A 249 -3.91 5.02 -11.73
CA GLY A 249 -2.70 5.21 -12.56
C GLY A 249 -2.74 6.51 -13.38
N GLN A 250 -3.89 6.89 -13.91
CA GLN A 250 -4.07 8.19 -14.57
C GLN A 250 -3.83 9.38 -13.62
N ALA A 251 -4.28 9.29 -12.37
CA ALA A 251 -4.02 10.32 -11.37
C ALA A 251 -2.53 10.43 -11.03
N PHE A 252 -1.80 9.31 -10.99
CA PHE A 252 -0.34 9.31 -10.85
C PHE A 252 0.34 10.00 -12.03
N ILE A 253 -0.09 9.71 -13.27
CA ILE A 253 0.45 10.35 -14.49
C ILE A 253 0.24 11.87 -14.46
N ARG A 254 -0.98 12.34 -14.14
CA ARG A 254 -1.26 13.78 -14.00
C ARG A 254 -0.43 14.41 -12.89
N LYS A 255 -0.36 13.78 -11.72
CA LYS A 255 0.44 14.28 -10.60
C LYS A 255 1.92 14.37 -10.94
N ALA A 256 2.47 13.39 -11.65
CA ALA A 256 3.83 13.41 -12.15
C ALA A 256 4.09 14.63 -13.05
N ALA A 257 3.20 14.90 -14.00
CA ALA A 257 3.31 16.09 -14.85
C ALA A 257 3.20 17.39 -14.03
N GLU A 258 2.28 17.48 -13.06
CA GLU A 258 2.14 18.67 -12.21
C GLU A 258 3.41 18.97 -11.41
N LEU A 259 4.06 17.95 -10.84
CA LEU A 259 5.25 18.07 -9.98
C LEU A 259 6.52 18.48 -10.73
N LEU A 260 6.61 18.20 -12.03
CA LEU A 260 7.80 18.50 -12.82
C LEU A 260 7.89 19.99 -13.19
N LYS A 261 9.10 20.51 -13.36
CA LYS A 261 9.32 21.79 -14.03
C LYS A 261 9.27 21.64 -15.54
N LYS A 262 9.23 22.76 -16.27
CA LYS A 262 9.35 22.75 -17.75
C LYS A 262 10.63 22.03 -18.18
N GLY A 263 10.51 21.02 -19.05
CA GLY A 263 11.61 20.16 -19.49
C GLY A 263 12.03 19.08 -18.49
N GLY A 264 11.34 18.96 -17.34
CA GLY A 264 11.50 17.83 -16.43
C GLY A 264 10.96 16.54 -17.05
N VAL A 265 11.44 15.39 -16.56
CA VAL A 265 11.20 14.09 -17.20
C VAL A 265 10.60 13.08 -16.24
N ALA A 266 9.49 12.46 -16.63
CA ALA A 266 8.91 11.31 -15.94
C ALA A 266 9.37 9.99 -16.60
N TRP A 267 9.76 9.03 -15.78
CA TRP A 267 10.01 7.63 -16.15
C TRP A 267 8.91 6.77 -15.54
N ILE A 268 7.99 6.31 -16.38
CA ILE A 268 6.78 5.62 -15.94
C ILE A 268 6.70 4.27 -16.62
N VAL A 269 6.63 3.20 -15.82
CA VAL A 269 6.30 1.87 -16.32
C VAL A 269 4.79 1.60 -16.17
N ALA A 270 4.21 0.91 -17.14
CA ALA A 270 2.78 0.63 -17.21
C ALA A 270 2.54 -0.79 -17.69
N ASN A 271 1.44 -1.42 -17.25
CA ASN A 271 1.01 -2.68 -17.86
C ASN A 271 0.57 -2.44 -19.32
N ARG A 272 0.96 -3.32 -20.24
CA ARG A 272 0.73 -3.19 -21.69
C ARG A 272 -0.74 -3.03 -22.09
N HIS A 273 -1.67 -3.59 -21.32
CA HIS A 273 -3.10 -3.57 -21.60
C HIS A 273 -3.81 -2.30 -21.11
N LEU A 274 -3.14 -1.46 -20.31
CA LEU A 274 -3.72 -0.24 -19.75
C LEU A 274 -3.54 0.92 -20.73
N PRO A 275 -4.60 1.71 -21.01
CA PRO A 275 -4.57 2.77 -22.02
C PRO A 275 -3.95 4.06 -21.47
N TYR A 276 -2.73 4.00 -20.94
CA TYR A 276 -2.06 5.14 -20.32
C TYR A 276 -1.45 6.13 -21.33
N GLU A 277 -1.25 5.71 -22.58
CA GLU A 277 -0.71 6.57 -23.63
C GLU A 277 -1.58 7.81 -23.88
N ALA A 278 -2.91 7.69 -23.80
CA ALA A 278 -3.82 8.82 -23.96
C ALA A 278 -3.64 9.86 -22.84
N GLU A 279 -3.49 9.40 -21.60
CA GLU A 279 -3.24 10.28 -20.45
C GLU A 279 -1.84 10.90 -20.53
N LEU A 280 -0.81 10.10 -20.85
CA LEU A 280 0.56 10.57 -21.03
C LEU A 280 0.66 11.66 -22.10
N ASN A 281 0.04 11.46 -23.27
CA ASN A 281 0.05 12.43 -24.35
C ASN A 281 -0.77 13.70 -24.03
N THR A 282 -1.71 13.61 -23.09
CA THR A 282 -2.47 14.77 -22.59
C THR A 282 -1.66 15.56 -21.56
N ALA A 283 -0.95 14.86 -20.68
CA ALA A 283 -0.24 15.44 -19.55
C ALA A 283 1.18 15.96 -19.89
N PHE A 284 1.80 15.47 -20.96
CA PHE A 284 3.19 15.76 -21.31
C PHE A 284 3.35 16.25 -22.75
N ASN A 285 4.33 17.13 -22.98
CA ASN A 285 4.64 17.69 -24.30
C ASN A 285 5.27 16.67 -25.27
N ARG A 286 6.03 15.71 -24.74
CA ARG A 286 6.65 14.63 -25.54
C ARG A 286 6.64 13.32 -24.77
N VAL A 287 6.15 12.26 -25.38
CA VAL A 287 6.15 10.90 -24.82
C VAL A 287 6.90 9.98 -25.76
N ARG A 288 7.86 9.22 -25.22
CA ARG A 288 8.64 8.22 -25.94
C ARG A 288 8.47 6.86 -25.28
N LEU A 289 8.06 5.85 -26.05
CA LEU A 289 8.14 4.45 -25.64
C LEU A 289 9.62 4.03 -25.68
N VAL A 290 10.18 3.68 -24.52
CA VAL A 290 11.58 3.30 -24.36
C VAL A 290 11.74 1.79 -24.46
N ALA A 291 10.83 1.03 -23.87
CA ALA A 291 10.83 -0.44 -23.92
C ALA A 291 9.40 -0.99 -23.88
N ASP A 292 9.19 -2.15 -24.50
CA ASP A 292 7.96 -2.94 -24.41
C ASP A 292 8.32 -4.42 -24.25
N ALA A 293 8.31 -4.91 -23.00
CA ALA A 293 8.80 -6.23 -22.65
C ALA A 293 8.09 -6.78 -21.41
N GLY A 294 7.96 -8.11 -21.32
CA GLY A 294 7.44 -8.78 -20.14
C GLY A 294 5.99 -8.42 -19.77
N GLY A 295 5.20 -7.89 -20.72
CA GLY A 295 3.84 -7.40 -20.45
C GLY A 295 3.77 -5.96 -19.95
N TYR A 296 4.90 -5.24 -19.93
CA TYR A 296 5.00 -3.85 -19.51
C TYR A 296 5.54 -2.96 -20.62
N LYS A 297 5.14 -1.68 -20.60
CA LYS A 297 5.68 -0.60 -21.41
C LYS A 297 6.38 0.40 -20.50
N LEU A 298 7.56 0.85 -20.89
CA LEU A 298 8.29 1.91 -20.22
C LEU A 298 8.24 3.17 -21.07
N PHE A 299 7.84 4.27 -20.45
CA PHE A 299 7.74 5.58 -21.09
C PHE A 299 8.71 6.58 -20.46
N GLU A 300 9.36 7.36 -21.32
CA GLU A 300 9.97 8.64 -20.98
C GLU A 300 9.00 9.75 -21.42
N ALA A 301 8.57 10.61 -20.50
CA ALA A 301 7.65 11.71 -20.79
C ALA A 301 8.22 13.06 -20.31
N VAL A 302 8.29 14.06 -21.20
CA VAL A 302 8.86 15.38 -20.95
C VAL A 302 7.76 16.40 -20.73
N LYS A 303 7.81 17.15 -19.62
CA LYS A 303 6.86 18.24 -19.33
C LYS A 303 7.10 19.44 -20.22
#